data_AF-A0AAW6WF75-F1
#
_entry.id   AF-A0AAW6WF75-F1
#
_cell.length_a   1.000
_cell.length_b   1.000
_cell.length_c   1.000
_cell.angle_alpha   90.00
_cell.angle_beta   90.00
_cell.angle_gamma   90.00
#
_symmetry.space_group_name_H-M   'P 1'
#
loop_
_entity.id
_entity.type
_entity.pdbx_description
1 polymer ?
#
loop_
_entity_poly.entity_id
_entity_poly.type
_entity_poly.pdbx_seq_one_letter_code
_entity_poly.pdbx_strand_id
1 'polypeptide(L)'
;MNNLQGFKAEIIYNDFDAGKESISFDVKKYKFLVAVGKEYNWNYYSTGIIPILDNFPYNLALGSSISGSENDHFVVRVEEKKISVTATRSYHKKIFTLIAYY
;
A
#
# COMPACT_ATOMS: atom_id res chain seq x y z
N MET A 1 -10.19 20.21 -23.28
CA MET A 1 -9.34 19.56 -22.26
C MET A 1 -10.08 18.32 -21.75
N ASN A 2 -9.86 17.14 -22.34
CA ASN A 2 -10.47 15.89 -21.87
C ASN A 2 -9.35 14.89 -21.57
N ASN A 3 -8.67 15.05 -20.43
CA ASN A 3 -7.57 14.18 -20.00
C ASN A 3 -7.77 13.60 -18.58
N LEU A 4 -9.02 13.49 -18.11
CA LEU A 4 -9.34 12.64 -16.97
C LEU A 4 -9.72 11.27 -17.52
N GLN A 5 -8.72 10.42 -17.78
CA GLN A 5 -8.99 9.00 -17.98
C GLN A 5 -9.69 8.47 -16.72
N GLY A 6 -10.91 7.96 -16.87
CA GLY A 6 -11.62 7.32 -15.77
C GLY A 6 -11.03 5.95 -15.51
N PHE A 7 -10.38 5.77 -14.36
CA PHE A 7 -9.90 4.46 -13.92
C PHE A 7 -11.04 3.68 -13.26
N LYS A 8 -11.09 2.36 -13.50
CA LYS A 8 -11.93 1.46 -12.70
C LYS A 8 -11.13 1.01 -11.48
N ALA A 9 -11.83 0.72 -10.38
CA ALA A 9 -11.22 0.28 -9.13
C ALA A 9 -11.78 -1.07 -8.67
N GLU A 10 -10.94 -1.86 -8.02
CA GLU A 10 -11.28 -3.15 -7.39
C GLU A 10 -10.73 -3.16 -5.95
N ILE A 11 -11.56 -3.53 -4.97
CA ILE A 11 -11.12 -3.73 -3.58
C ILE A 11 -10.56 -5.14 -3.48
N ILE A 12 -9.24 -5.26 -3.35
CA ILE A 12 -8.55 -6.55 -3.21
C ILE A 12 -8.67 -7.07 -1.77
N TYR A 13 -8.63 -6.15 -0.80
CA TYR A 13 -8.73 -6.47 0.62
C TYR A 13 -9.23 -5.27 1.42
N ASN A 14 -10.09 -5.50 2.41
CA ASN A 14 -10.56 -4.48 3.33
C ASN A 14 -10.99 -5.10 4.67
N ASP A 15 -10.15 -4.97 5.69
CA ASP A 15 -10.45 -5.36 7.06
C ASP A 15 -9.57 -4.52 8.00
N PHE A 16 -10.20 -3.49 8.57
CA PHE A 16 -9.58 -2.50 9.44
C PHE A 16 -9.24 -3.04 10.84
N ASP A 17 -9.77 -4.20 11.21
CA ASP A 17 -9.57 -4.78 12.53
C ASP A 17 -8.37 -5.73 12.55
N ALA A 18 -8.28 -6.63 11.57
CA ALA A 18 -7.25 -7.66 11.55
C ALA A 18 -6.00 -7.27 10.75
N GLY A 19 -6.17 -6.66 9.57
CA GLY A 19 -5.12 -6.46 8.59
C GLY A 19 -4.41 -7.75 8.12
N LYS A 20 -3.62 -7.67 7.05
CA LYS A 20 -2.78 -8.79 6.57
C LYS A 20 -1.35 -8.33 6.28
N GLU A 21 -0.36 -9.13 6.69
CA GLU A 21 1.03 -8.86 6.33
C GLU A 21 1.30 -9.05 4.83
N SER A 22 0.49 -9.89 4.17
CA SER A 22 0.63 -10.23 2.76
C SER A 22 -0.73 -10.52 2.11
N ILE A 23 -0.90 -10.10 0.85
CA ILE A 23 -2.11 -10.29 0.05
C ILE A 23 -1.71 -10.77 -1.34
N SER A 24 -2.24 -11.91 -1.78
CA SER A 24 -1.95 -12.52 -3.09
C SER A 24 -3.00 -12.14 -4.13
N PHE A 25 -2.57 -11.66 -5.28
CA PHE A 25 -3.41 -11.26 -6.42
C PHE A 25 -2.52 -10.97 -7.64
N ASP A 26 -3.05 -10.97 -8.86
CA ASP A 26 -2.30 -10.61 -10.06
C ASP A 26 -2.06 -9.09 -10.13
N VAL A 27 -0.84 -8.65 -9.82
CA VAL A 27 -0.50 -7.24 -9.69
C VAL A 27 -0.42 -6.54 -11.06
N LYS A 28 0.02 -7.27 -12.09
CA LYS A 28 0.25 -6.73 -13.44
C LYS A 28 -1.02 -6.27 -14.14
N LYS A 29 -2.20 -6.71 -13.68
CA LYS A 29 -3.50 -6.25 -14.17
C LYS A 29 -3.74 -4.75 -13.93
N TYR A 30 -3.04 -4.14 -12.98
CA TYR A 30 -3.35 -2.81 -12.46
C TYR A 30 -2.31 -1.75 -12.87
N LYS A 31 -2.72 -0.48 -12.88
CA LYS A 31 -1.86 0.69 -13.12
C LYS A 31 -1.21 1.19 -11.83
N PHE A 32 -1.99 1.22 -10.75
CA PHE A 32 -1.50 1.57 -9.42
C PHE A 32 -2.39 0.94 -8.35
N LEU A 33 -1.86 0.86 -7.15
CA LEU A 33 -2.56 0.42 -5.95
C LEU A 33 -2.63 1.57 -4.95
N VAL A 34 -3.63 1.52 -4.08
CA VAL A 34 -3.70 2.32 -2.86
C VAL A 34 -3.69 1.35 -1.70
N ALA A 35 -2.68 1.44 -0.83
CA ALA A 35 -2.59 0.65 0.39
C ALA A 35 -2.82 1.54 1.61
N VAL A 36 -3.50 1.00 2.61
CA VAL A 36 -3.76 1.66 3.89
C VAL A 36 -3.06 0.88 5.00
N GLY A 37 -2.12 1.55 5.67
CA GLY A 37 -1.46 1.07 6.89
C GLY A 37 -2.04 1.76 8.13
N LYS A 38 -1.75 1.22 9.31
CA LYS A 38 -2.18 1.77 10.59
C LYS A 38 -0.97 1.99 11.50
N GLU A 39 -0.79 3.22 11.96
CA GLU A 39 0.24 3.61 12.92
C GLU A 39 -0.20 3.20 14.33
N TYR A 40 0.71 2.65 15.15
CA TYR A 40 0.34 2.03 16.43
C TYR A 40 0.47 2.96 17.66
N ASN A 41 1.21 4.06 17.61
CA ASN A 41 1.36 4.98 18.75
C ASN A 41 0.17 5.95 18.89
N TRP A 42 -0.32 6.45 17.76
CA TRP A 42 -1.37 7.46 17.62
C TRP A 42 -2.64 6.91 16.96
N ASN A 43 -2.62 5.64 16.53
CA ASN A 43 -3.79 4.91 16.05
C ASN A 43 -4.46 5.53 14.81
N TYR A 44 -3.73 6.29 13.99
CA TYR A 44 -4.22 6.82 12.72
C TYR A 44 -3.90 5.90 11.55
N TYR A 45 -4.69 6.04 10.48
CA TYR A 45 -4.45 5.36 9.21
C TYR A 45 -3.65 6.26 8.27
N SER A 46 -2.69 5.66 7.56
CA SER A 46 -1.96 6.33 6.48
C SER A 46 -2.18 5.58 5.18
N THR A 47 -2.43 6.34 4.12
CA THR A 47 -2.60 5.81 2.77
C THR A 47 -1.31 6.03 1.96
N GLY A 48 -1.07 5.17 0.98
CA GLY A 48 0.06 5.29 0.06
C GLY A 48 -0.31 4.79 -1.34
N ILE A 49 0.14 5.51 -2.36
CA ILE A 49 -0.04 5.13 -3.77
C ILE A 49 1.19 4.34 -4.22
N ILE A 50 0.95 3.17 -4.82
CA ILE A 50 1.98 2.27 -5.30
C ILE A 50 1.84 2.16 -6.83
N PRO A 51 2.76 2.74 -7.62
CA PRO A 51 2.74 2.57 -9.08
C PRO A 51 3.10 1.14 -9.44
N ILE A 52 2.42 0.53 -10.41
CA ILE A 52 2.82 -0.77 -10.93
C ILE A 52 3.93 -0.59 -11.96
N LEU A 53 5.12 -1.06 -11.62
CA LEU A 53 6.33 -1.00 -12.45
C LEU A 53 6.60 -2.37 -13.10
N ASP A 54 7.32 -2.39 -14.22
CA ASP A 54 7.68 -3.65 -14.91
C ASP A 54 8.84 -4.41 -14.24
N ASN A 55 9.53 -3.81 -13.26
CA ASN A 55 10.73 -4.35 -12.61
C ASN A 55 10.44 -5.01 -11.25
N PHE A 56 9.60 -6.05 -11.25
CA PHE A 56 9.36 -6.83 -10.04
C PHE A 56 10.58 -7.69 -9.64
N PRO A 57 10.82 -7.93 -8.34
CA PRO A 57 10.17 -7.29 -7.21
C PRO A 57 10.81 -5.95 -6.86
N TYR A 58 10.01 -5.02 -6.35
CA TYR A 58 10.52 -3.74 -5.82
C TYR A 58 9.95 -3.43 -4.43
N ASN A 59 10.66 -2.62 -3.68
CA ASN A 59 10.23 -2.14 -2.37
C ASN A 59 9.81 -0.66 -2.47
N LEU A 60 8.76 -0.28 -1.76
CA LEU A 60 8.30 1.10 -1.68
C LEU A 60 7.97 1.45 -0.23
N ALA A 61 8.50 2.57 0.26
CA ALA A 61 8.12 3.11 1.56
C ALA A 61 6.82 3.91 1.42
N LEU A 62 5.84 3.59 2.25
CA LEU A 62 4.53 4.23 2.33
C LEU A 62 4.34 4.80 3.73
N GLY A 63 3.80 6.01 3.86
CA GLY A 63 3.57 6.64 5.15
C GLY A 63 3.73 8.16 5.12
N SER A 64 3.26 8.80 6.19
CA SER A 64 3.36 10.24 6.39
C SER A 64 4.51 10.58 7.34
N SER A 65 5.24 11.66 7.05
CA SER A 65 6.20 12.25 7.99
C SER A 65 5.45 13.19 8.93
N ILE A 66 4.95 12.66 10.06
CA ILE A 66 4.19 13.45 11.03
C ILE A 66 5.08 14.10 12.10
N SER A 67 6.36 13.73 12.22
CA SER A 67 7.28 14.45 13.12
C SER A 67 8.77 14.21 12.84
N GLY A 68 9.50 15.29 12.55
CA GLY A 68 10.97 15.35 12.73
C GLY A 68 11.82 14.39 11.88
N SER A 69 13.11 14.27 12.22
CA SER A 69 14.19 13.57 11.51
C SER A 69 13.98 12.07 11.23
N GLU A 70 12.80 11.55 11.54
CA GLU A 70 12.48 10.13 11.62
C GLU A 70 11.16 9.85 10.89
N ASN A 71 11.20 9.81 9.55
CA ASN A 71 10.01 9.57 8.73
C ASN A 71 9.30 8.25 9.11
N ASP A 72 8.07 8.33 9.60
CA ASP A 72 7.22 7.18 9.91
C ASP A 72 6.72 6.53 8.63
N HIS A 73 7.09 5.26 8.42
CA HIS A 73 6.69 4.53 7.23
C HIS A 73 6.55 3.03 7.49
N PHE A 74 5.87 2.38 6.55
CA PHE A 74 5.90 0.94 6.32
C PHE A 74 6.38 0.67 4.90
N VAL A 75 7.26 -0.30 4.75
CA VAL A 75 7.82 -0.70 3.45
C VAL A 75 7.00 -1.87 2.94
N VAL A 76 6.45 -1.71 1.74
CA VAL A 76 5.83 -2.81 1.00
C VAL A 76 6.81 -3.39 -0.01
N ARG A 77 6.83 -4.71 -0.17
CA ARG A 77 7.44 -5.41 -1.29
C ARG A 77 6.34 -5.81 -2.26
N VAL A 78 6.48 -5.41 -3.50
CA VAL A 78 5.56 -5.76 -4.57
C VAL A 78 6.22 -6.80 -5.46
N GLU A 79 5.54 -7.93 -5.62
CA GLU A 79 5.89 -9.05 -6.49
C GLU A 79 4.78 -9.22 -7.52
N GLU A 80 5.01 -9.98 -8.59
CA GLU A 80 4.02 -10.11 -9.68
C GLU A 80 2.65 -10.64 -9.21
N LYS A 81 2.63 -11.44 -8.14
CA LYS A 81 1.44 -12.14 -7.65
C LYS A 81 1.08 -11.82 -6.19
N LYS A 82 1.74 -10.84 -5.58
CA LYS A 82 1.66 -10.60 -4.14
C LYS A 82 2.19 -9.23 -3.76
N ILE A 83 1.59 -8.65 -2.73
CA ILE A 83 2.18 -7.54 -1.97
C ILE A 83 2.33 -7.97 -0.51
N SER A 84 3.41 -7.56 0.13
CA SER A 84 3.62 -7.78 1.57
C SER A 84 4.31 -6.61 2.26
N VAL A 85 4.14 -6.48 3.57
CA VAL A 85 4.88 -5.52 4.39
C VAL A 85 6.19 -6.16 4.86
N THR A 86 7.33 -5.59 4.48
CA THR A 86 8.65 -6.15 4.79
C THR A 86 9.31 -5.49 6.00
N ALA A 87 9.12 -4.19 6.17
CA ALA A 87 9.66 -3.43 7.29
C ALA A 87 8.67 -2.36 7.74
N THR A 88 8.74 -1.99 9.01
CA THR A 88 7.95 -0.91 9.60
C THR A 88 8.78 -0.17 10.63
N ARG A 89 8.48 1.11 10.83
CA ARG A 89 8.93 1.85 12.01
C ARG A 89 7.81 1.95 13.04
N SER A 90 6.80 2.76 12.74
CA SER A 90 5.71 3.12 13.65
C SER A 90 4.35 2.54 13.23
N TYR A 91 4.35 1.63 12.26
CA TYR A 91 3.15 0.99 11.73
C TYR A 91 3.04 -0.46 12.17
N HIS A 92 1.81 -0.96 12.28
CA HIS A 92 1.59 -2.39 12.27
C HIS A 92 2.14 -2.98 10.97
N LYS A 93 2.77 -4.15 11.04
CA LYS A 93 3.33 -4.86 9.88
C LYS A 93 2.25 -5.49 8.99
N LYS A 94 1.20 -4.73 8.67
CA LYS A 94 -0.02 -5.18 8.01
C LYS A 94 -0.58 -4.11 7.09
N ILE A 95 -1.20 -4.56 6.01
CA ILE A 95 -2.06 -3.76 5.14
C ILE A 95 -3.50 -4.00 5.61
N PHE A 96 -4.25 -2.94 5.85
CA PHE A 96 -5.65 -2.99 6.31
C PHE A 96 -6.64 -2.86 5.16
N THR A 97 -6.28 -2.09 4.14
CA THR A 97 -7.05 -1.97 2.91
C THR A 97 -6.10 -1.93 1.71
N LEU A 98 -6.47 -2.61 0.63
CA LEU A 98 -5.77 -2.58 -0.65
C LEU A 98 -6.79 -2.41 -1.78
N ILE A 99 -6.68 -1.31 -2.51
CA ILE A 99 -7.51 -0.97 -3.66
C ILE A 99 -6.62 -0.92 -4.89
N ALA A 100 -7.07 -1.49 -6.00
CA ALA A 100 -6.31 -1.57 -7.24
C ALA A 100 -7.06 -0.87 -8.38
N TYR A 101 -6.35 -0.07 -9.18
CA TYR A 101 -6.92 0.73 -10.26
C TYR A 101 -6.42 0.24 -11.63
N TYR A 102 -7.30 0.16 -12.63
CA TYR A 102 -7.00 -0.30 -13.99
C TYR A 102 -7.73 0.51 -15.07
#